data_AF-A0A914ZA46-F1
#
_entry.id   AF-A0A914ZA46-F1
#
_cell.length_a   1.000
_cell.length_b   1.000
_cell.length_c   1.000
_cell.angle_alpha   90.00
_cell.angle_beta   90.00
_cell.angle_gamma   90.00
#
_symmetry.space_group_name_H-M   'P 1'
#
loop_
_entity.id
_entity.type
_entity.pdbx_description
1 polymer ?
#
loop_
_entity_poly.entity_id
_entity_poly.type
_entity_poly.pdbx_seq_one_letter_code
_entity_poly.pdbx_strand_id
1 'polypeptide(L)'
;MLLDSLNLPKTDVRFRPDIRQMEEGNLDLASNEKERLEEKQRTTAKEKEGPPEPRWFTLGTDKRSQRMDAYMFNGKYWNRDFSHCEEIY
;
A
#
# COMPACT_ATOMS: atom_id res chain seq x y z
N MET A 1 -0.63 15.88 16.42
CA MET A 1 -0.61 14.71 15.53
C MET A 1 -1.96 14.65 14.83
N LEU A 2 -2.05 15.21 13.63
CA LEU A 2 -3.31 15.34 12.85
C LEU A 2 -3.63 14.11 11.99
N LEU A 3 -2.73 13.12 11.96
CA LEU A 3 -2.92 11.89 11.19
C LEU A 3 -3.72 10.83 11.96
N ASP A 4 -3.59 10.79 13.29
CA ASP A 4 -4.32 9.83 14.14
C ASP A 4 -5.84 10.10 14.17
N SER A 5 -6.27 11.32 13.82
CA SER A 5 -7.69 11.67 13.70
C SER A 5 -8.32 11.26 12.37
N LEU A 6 -7.50 10.86 11.38
CA LEU A 6 -7.98 10.31 10.12
C LEU A 6 -7.88 8.78 10.20
N ASN A 7 -9.03 8.11 10.25
CA ASN A 7 -9.08 6.65 10.15
C ASN A 7 -8.59 6.22 8.75
N LEU A 8 -7.30 5.90 8.63
CA LEU A 8 -6.59 5.52 7.41
C LEU A 8 -6.07 4.07 7.54
N PRO A 9 -5.97 3.32 6.43
CA PRO A 9 -5.32 2.02 6.46
C PRO A 9 -3.83 2.18 6.74
N LYS A 10 -3.23 1.19 7.40
CA LYS A 10 -1.77 1.11 7.64
C LYS A 10 -0.93 1.20 6.36
N THR A 11 -1.53 0.83 5.23
CA THR A 11 -0.92 0.91 3.89
C THR A 11 -1.02 2.30 3.23
N ASP A 12 -1.53 3.33 3.93
CA ASP A 12 -1.59 4.70 3.39
C ASP A 12 -0.20 5.32 3.35
N VAL A 13 0.16 5.95 2.22
CA VAL A 13 1.51 6.47 1.96
C VAL A 13 1.98 7.49 3.00
N ARG A 14 1.07 8.16 3.71
CA ARG A 14 1.40 9.10 4.80
C ARG A 14 2.11 8.42 5.97
N PHE A 15 2.03 7.09 6.08
CA PHE A 15 2.75 6.32 7.09
C PHE A 15 4.09 5.76 6.59
N ARG A 16 4.45 6.01 5.32
CA ARG A 16 5.67 5.45 4.73
C ARG A 16 6.91 6.20 5.25
N PRO A 17 7.81 5.53 6.01
CA PRO A 17 8.84 6.22 6.78
C PRO A 17 9.95 6.84 5.93
N ASP A 18 10.35 6.20 4.83
CA ASP A 18 11.35 6.72 3.89
C ASP A 18 10.92 8.07 3.27
N ILE A 19 9.67 8.16 2.81
CA ILE A 19 9.08 9.40 2.27
C ILE A 19 9.03 10.47 3.35
N ARG A 20 8.57 10.14 4.55
CA ARG A 20 8.46 11.11 5.65
C ARG A 20 9.83 11.67 6.06
N GLN A 21 10.84 10.81 6.19
CA GLN A 21 12.20 11.26 6.49
C GLN A 21 12.75 12.17 5.38
N MET A 22 12.44 11.86 4.12
CA MET A 22 12.82 12.72 2.99
C MET A 22 12.10 14.08 3.03
N GLU A 23 10.81 14.12 3.36
CA GLU A 23 10.04 15.36 3.54
C GLU A 23 10.57 16.21 4.70
N GLU A 24 11.07 15.57 5.76
CA GLU A 24 11.71 16.22 6.92
C GLU A 24 13.19 16.61 6.65
N GLY A 25 13.75 16.25 5.49
CA GLY A 25 15.12 16.58 5.08
C GLY A 25 16.20 15.62 5.58
N ASN A 26 15.83 14.54 6.25
CA ASN A 26 16.75 13.54 6.81
C ASN A 26 17.13 12.48 5.76
N LEU A 27 18.00 12.85 4.81
CA LEU A 27 18.33 12.00 3.65
C LEU A 27 18.95 10.64 4.02
N ASP A 28 19.84 10.60 5.01
CA ASP A 28 20.48 9.35 5.44
C ASP A 28 19.46 8.38 6.03
N LEU A 29 18.54 8.88 6.88
CA LEU A 29 17.46 8.08 7.44
C LEU A 29 16.47 7.62 6.37
N ALA A 30 16.14 8.48 5.41
CA ALA A 30 15.28 8.12 4.28
C ALA A 30 15.88 6.98 3.45
N SER A 31 17.19 7.01 3.18
CA SER A 31 17.88 5.96 2.43
C SER A 31 17.86 4.62 3.19
N ASN A 32 18.13 4.65 4.50
CA ASN A 32 18.11 3.44 5.34
C ASN A 32 16.70 2.83 5.42
N GLU A 33 15.67 3.65 5.62
CA GLU A 33 14.28 3.18 5.65
C GLU A 33 13.85 2.61 4.29
N LYS A 34 14.29 3.23 3.18
CA LYS A 34 14.02 2.71 1.84
C LYS A 34 14.60 1.31 1.66
N GLU A 35 15.87 1.10 2.02
CA GLU A 35 16.53 -0.21 1.92
C GLU A 35 15.80 -1.26 2.77
N ARG A 36 15.45 -0.92 4.02
CA ARG A 36 14.69 -1.81 4.92
C ARG A 36 13.34 -2.22 4.32
N LEU A 37 12.59 -1.27 3.74
CA LEU A 37 11.29 -1.52 3.14
C LEU A 37 11.39 -2.40 1.89
N GLU A 38 12.33 -2.11 0.99
CA GLU A 38 12.53 -2.86 -0.24
C GLU A 38 12.97 -4.30 0.05
N GLU A 39 13.84 -4.52 1.06
CA GLU A 39 14.28 -5.86 1.44
C GLU A 39 13.17 -6.66 2.14
N LYS A 40 12.35 -6.01 2.98
CA LYS A 40 11.13 -6.60 3.56
C LYS A 40 10.17 -7.05 2.46
N GLN A 41 9.91 -6.19 1.47
CA GLN A 41 9.03 -6.51 0.34
C GLN A 41 9.61 -7.63 -0.52
N ARG A 42 10.92 -7.63 -0.78
CA ARG A 42 11.62 -8.67 -1.55
C ARG A 42 11.55 -10.03 -0.87
N THR A 43 11.71 -10.06 0.46
CA THR A 43 11.60 -11.30 1.25
C THR A 43 10.17 -11.84 1.22
N THR A 44 9.17 -10.98 1.47
CA THR A 44 7.75 -11.38 1.40
C THR A 44 7.37 -11.90 0.02
N ALA A 45 7.88 -11.30 -1.06
CA ALA A 45 7.61 -11.74 -2.42
C ALA A 45 8.26 -13.09 -2.77
N LYS A 46 9.38 -13.46 -2.13
CA LYS A 46 10.00 -14.79 -2.28
C LYS A 46 9.20 -15.88 -1.56
N GLU A 47 8.57 -15.53 -0.44
CA GLU A 47 7.82 -16.48 0.40
C GLU A 47 6.38 -16.72 -0.08
N LYS A 48 5.74 -15.71 -0.70
CA LYS A 48 4.38 -15.83 -1.23
C LYS A 48 4.40 -16.49 -2.62
N GLU A 49 3.55 -17.51 -2.81
CA GLU A 49 3.29 -18.08 -4.14
C GLU A 49 2.28 -17.20 -4.89
N GLY A 50 2.71 -16.64 -6.03
CA GLY A 50 1.87 -15.82 -6.91
C GLY A 50 1.99 -14.30 -6.68
N PRO A 51 1.43 -13.50 -7.61
CA PRO A 51 1.46 -12.04 -7.49
C PRO A 51 0.61 -11.55 -6.31
N PRO A 52 0.97 -10.42 -5.69
CA PRO A 52 0.16 -9.83 -4.63
C PRO A 52 -1.19 -9.35 -5.18
N GLU A 53 -2.28 -9.76 -4.54
CA GLU A 53 -3.64 -9.34 -4.89
C GLU A 53 -3.99 -7.99 -4.25
N PRO A 54 -4.41 -6.97 -5.03
CA PRO A 54 -4.76 -5.66 -4.48
C PRO A 54 -6.05 -5.73 -3.66
N ARG A 55 -6.04 -5.15 -2.45
CA ARG A 55 -7.19 -5.20 -1.53
C ARG A 55 -8.43 -4.44 -2.02
N TRP A 56 -8.24 -3.30 -2.67
CA TRP A 56 -9.33 -2.35 -2.99
C TRP A 56 -9.85 -2.49 -4.42
N PHE A 57 -9.24 -3.37 -5.20
CA PHE A 57 -9.57 -3.58 -6.60
C PHE A 57 -9.65 -5.07 -6.89
N THR A 58 -10.44 -5.45 -7.88
CA THR A 58 -10.54 -6.83 -8.37
C THR A 58 -10.36 -6.83 -9.87
N LEU A 59 -9.65 -7.83 -10.41
CA LEU A 59 -9.51 -8.00 -11.85
C LEU A 59 -10.86 -8.37 -12.47
N GLY A 60 -11.23 -7.76 -13.58
CA GLY A 60 -12.46 -8.04 -14.30
C GLY A 60 -12.55 -7.34 -15.64
N THR A 61 -13.72 -7.38 -16.27
CA THR A 61 -13.96 -6.72 -17.56
C THR A 61 -14.62 -5.36 -17.34
N ASP A 62 -14.03 -4.30 -17.89
CA ASP A 62 -14.67 -2.98 -17.90
C ASP A 62 -15.84 -2.98 -18.89
N LYS A 63 -17.06 -2.78 -18.39
CA LYS A 63 -18.28 -2.77 -19.22
C LYS A 63 -18.33 -1.62 -20.22
N ARG A 64 -17.61 -0.52 -19.99
CA ARG A 64 -17.63 0.65 -20.88
C ARG A 64 -16.65 0.50 -22.04
N SER A 65 -15.42 0.13 -21.74
CA SER A 65 -14.37 -0.04 -22.75
C SER A 65 -14.30 -1.45 -23.34
N GLN A 66 -15.04 -2.42 -22.77
CA GLN A 66 -14.93 -3.86 -23.06
C GLN A 66 -13.51 -4.42 -22.85
N ARG A 67 -12.67 -3.69 -22.12
CA ARG A 67 -11.31 -4.13 -21.81
C ARG A 67 -11.34 -5.26 -20.79
N MET A 68 -10.73 -6.38 -21.16
CA MET A 68 -10.42 -7.48 -20.23
C MET A 68 -9.25 -7.09 -19.32
N ASP A 69 -9.16 -7.75 -18.17
CA ASP A 69 -8.08 -7.58 -17.18
C ASP A 69 -7.95 -6.13 -16.65
N ALA A 70 -9.08 -5.47 -16.45
CA ALA A 70 -9.15 -4.15 -15.82
C ALA A 70 -9.31 -4.29 -14.29
N TYR A 71 -8.58 -3.47 -13.54
CA TYR A 71 -8.76 -3.36 -12.08
C TYR A 71 -9.98 -2.51 -11.76
N MET A 72 -11.03 -3.15 -11.23
CA MET A 72 -12.29 -2.52 -10.88
C MET A 72 -12.32 -2.25 -9.38
N PHE A 73 -12.65 -1.01 -8.99
CA PHE A 73 -12.82 -0.66 -7.58
C PHE A 73 -13.93 -1.51 -6.95
N ASN A 74 -13.64 -2.16 -5.82
CA ASN A 74 -14.58 -3.10 -5.20
C ASN A 74 -15.55 -2.46 -4.18
N GLY A 75 -15.49 -1.14 -3.99
CA GLY A 75 -16.39 -0.41 -3.09
C GLY A 75 -16.00 -0.45 -1.60
N LYS A 76 -15.04 -1.28 -1.20
CA LYS A 76 -14.82 -1.60 0.23
C LYS A 76 -13.97 -0.57 0.98
N TYR A 77 -13.14 0.21 0.29
CA TYR A 77 -12.22 1.17 0.93
C TYR A 77 -12.94 2.17 1.84
N TRP A 78 -14.06 2.71 1.38
CA TRP A 78 -14.80 3.76 2.10
C TRP A 78 -15.61 3.24 3.29
N ASN A 79 -15.72 1.92 3.47
CA ASN A 79 -16.32 1.32 4.66
C ASN A 79 -15.43 1.49 5.90
N ARG A 80 -14.18 1.91 5.72
CA ARG A 80 -13.20 2.17 6.79
C ARG A 80 -12.91 0.96 7.69
N ASP A 81 -13.21 -0.25 7.21
CA ASP A 81 -12.77 -1.49 7.84
C ASP A 81 -11.35 -1.82 7.38
N PHE A 82 -10.38 -1.44 8.22
CA PHE A 82 -8.95 -1.68 8.00
C PHE A 82 -8.39 -2.75 8.94
N SER A 83 -9.25 -3.52 9.62
CA SER A 83 -8.87 -4.55 10.59
C SER A 83 -7.91 -5.59 10.00
N HIS A 84 -8.04 -5.88 8.71
CA HIS A 84 -7.22 -6.84 7.98
C HIS A 84 -6.15 -6.19 7.08
N CYS A 85 -5.91 -4.88 7.19
CA CYS A 85 -4.85 -4.23 6.43
C CYS A 85 -3.47 -4.65 6.95
N GLU A 86 -2.61 -5.13 6.06
CA GLU A 86 -1.24 -5.54 6.38
C GLU A 86 -0.39 -4.32 6.76
N GLU A 87 0.54 -4.52 7.70
CA GLU A 87 1.58 -3.55 8.05
C GLU A 87 2.77 -3.75 7.11
N ILE A 88 2.81 -2.96 6.04
CA ILE A 88 3.79 -3.10 4.95
C ILE A 88 4.99 -2.18 5.10
N TYR A 89 4.94 -1.22 6.03
CA TYR A 89 6.07 -0.36 6.35
C TYR A 89 6.95 -0.95 7.45
#